data_AF-A0A7X5E0H8-F1
#
_entry.id   AF-A0A7X5E0H8-F1
#
_cell.length_a   1.000
_cell.length_b   1.000
_cell.length_c   1.000
_cell.angle_alpha   90.00
_cell.angle_beta   90.00
_cell.angle_gamma   90.00
#
_symmetry.space_group_name_H-M   'P 1'
#
loop_
_entity.id
_entity.type
_entity.pdbx_description
1 polymer ?
#
loop_
_entity_poly.entity_id
_entity_poly.type
_entity_poly.pdbx_seq_one_letter_code
_entity_poly.pdbx_strand_id
1 'polypeptide(L)'
;MTVEVLEKAIRKAKGNARVVGKLLREICAASPRAAALIEQDLANPELSLDGCWKALKAHAKKHQSDGFWGCAVFGADPENEVVKVVLEYYKIPVEWLGGGSTETAAQPSAPAAPLDLMSLL
;
A
#
# COMPACT_ATOMS: atom_id res chain seq x y z
N MET A 1 3.32 -17.94 -1.45
CA MET A 1 4.45 -17.73 -0.53
C MET A 1 4.81 -16.26 -0.61
N THR A 2 4.33 -15.44 0.33
CA THR A 2 4.43 -13.97 0.17
C THR A 2 4.64 -13.23 1.51
N VAL A 3 4.86 -13.96 2.61
CA VAL A 3 4.93 -13.39 3.97
C VAL A 3 6.29 -13.65 4.63
N GLU A 4 7.07 -14.62 4.16
CA GLU A 4 8.33 -15.01 4.82
C GLU A 4 9.42 -13.94 4.75
N VAL A 5 9.53 -13.23 3.62
CA VAL A 5 10.49 -12.12 3.47
C VAL A 5 10.12 -10.98 4.42
N LEU A 6 8.84 -10.62 4.47
CA LEU A 6 8.32 -9.61 5.39
C LEU A 6 8.50 -10.03 6.85
N GLU A 7 8.22 -11.28 7.23
CA GLU A 7 8.44 -11.79 8.58
C GLU A 7 9.91 -11.73 8.99
N LYS A 8 10.84 -12.08 8.07
CA LYS A 8 12.28 -11.95 8.30
C LYS A 8 12.68 -10.49 8.49
N ALA A 9 12.15 -9.57 7.69
CA ALA A 9 12.39 -8.14 7.84
C ALA A 9 11.87 -7.61 9.20
N ILE A 10 10.67 -8.02 9.60
CA ILE A 10 10.07 -7.67 10.91
C ILE A 10 10.91 -8.19 12.07
N ARG A 11 11.42 -9.43 11.99
CA ARG A 11 12.27 -10.02 13.05
C ARG A 11 13.61 -9.31 13.18
N LYS A 12 14.18 -8.84 12.06
CA LYS A 12 15.43 -8.06 12.05
C LYS A 12 15.22 -6.61 12.51
N ALA A 13 14.05 -6.03 12.25
CA ALA A 13 13.72 -4.65 12.61
C ALA A 13 13.59 -4.49 14.13
N LYS A 14 14.08 -3.34 14.65
CA LYS A 14 14.00 -2.97 16.06
C LYS A 14 13.17 -1.69 16.23
N GLY A 15 12.57 -1.52 17.42
CA GLY A 15 11.79 -0.33 17.75
C GLY A 15 10.63 -0.09 16.78
N ASN A 16 10.47 1.16 16.34
CA ASN A 16 9.32 1.58 15.55
C ASN A 16 9.33 1.04 14.10
N ALA A 17 10.49 0.66 13.55
CA ALA A 17 10.56 -0.04 12.27
C ALA A 17 9.83 -1.40 12.30
N ARG A 18 9.76 -2.05 13.48
CA ARG A 18 8.97 -3.28 13.67
C ARG A 18 7.46 -3.01 13.63
N VAL A 19 7.03 -1.83 14.04
CA VAL A 19 5.61 -1.41 13.97
C VAL A 19 5.21 -1.20 12.52
N VAL A 20 6.07 -0.53 11.73
CA VAL A 20 5.89 -0.39 10.27
C VAL A 20 5.75 -1.76 9.60
N GLY A 21 6.61 -2.72 9.93
CA GLY A 21 6.50 -4.07 9.37
C GLY A 21 5.21 -4.79 9.76
N LYS A 22 4.67 -4.57 10.97
CA LYS A 22 3.36 -5.10 11.36
C LYS A 22 2.21 -4.46 10.59
N LEU A 23 2.29 -3.16 10.28
CA LEU A 23 1.31 -2.50 9.42
C LEU A 23 1.36 -3.05 7.99
N LEU A 24 2.56 -3.24 7.43
CA LEU A 24 2.73 -3.89 6.12
C LEU A 24 2.11 -5.28 6.10
N ARG A 25 2.19 -6.04 7.20
CA ARG A 25 1.56 -7.36 7.28
C ARG A 25 0.05 -7.27 7.11
N GLU A 26 -0.60 -6.28 7.74
CA GLU A 26 -2.04 -6.05 7.58
C GLU A 26 -2.38 -5.65 6.14
N ILE A 27 -1.56 -4.79 5.51
CA ILE A 27 -1.71 -4.40 4.09
C ILE A 27 -1.59 -5.62 3.17
N CYS A 28 -0.58 -6.47 3.38
CA CYS A 28 -0.40 -7.72 2.63
C CYS A 28 -1.56 -8.70 2.85
N ALA A 29 -2.15 -8.73 4.06
CA ALA A 29 -3.30 -9.57 4.37
C ALA A 29 -4.57 -9.06 3.68
N ALA A 30 -4.74 -7.74 3.59
CA ALA A 30 -5.84 -7.11 2.88
C ALA A 30 -5.72 -7.24 1.35
N SER A 31 -4.49 -7.28 0.82
CA SER A 31 -4.25 -7.31 -0.63
C SER A 31 -3.10 -8.24 -1.03
N PRO A 32 -3.38 -9.37 -1.71
CA PRO A 32 -2.33 -10.25 -2.21
C PRO A 32 -1.47 -9.58 -3.29
N ARG A 33 -2.01 -8.59 -4.02
CA ARG A 33 -1.27 -7.80 -5.00
C ARG A 33 -0.25 -6.87 -4.33
N ALA A 34 -0.64 -6.23 -3.22
CA ALA A 34 0.29 -5.44 -2.42
C ALA A 34 1.40 -6.33 -1.82
N ALA A 35 1.06 -7.55 -1.40
CA ALA A 35 2.04 -8.49 -0.86
C ALA A 35 3.15 -8.84 -1.86
N ALA A 36 2.79 -9.12 -3.12
CA ALA A 36 3.77 -9.42 -4.16
C ALA A 36 4.71 -8.24 -4.45
N LEU A 37 4.18 -7.02 -4.47
CA LEU A 37 4.97 -5.81 -4.69
C LEU A 37 5.90 -5.52 -3.51
N ILE A 38 5.38 -5.61 -2.27
CA ILE A 38 6.17 -5.43 -1.05
C ILE A 38 7.31 -6.46 -0.96
N GLU A 39 7.09 -7.69 -1.41
CA GLU A 39 8.14 -8.70 -1.42
C GLU A 39 9.29 -8.32 -2.38
N GLN A 40 8.95 -7.84 -3.57
CA GLN A 40 9.95 -7.34 -4.53
C GLN A 40 10.69 -6.12 -3.98
N ASP A 41 9.97 -5.20 -3.35
CA ASP A 41 10.57 -4.00 -2.77
C ASP A 41 11.46 -4.32 -1.56
N LEU A 42 11.06 -5.25 -0.69
CA LEU A 42 11.88 -5.67 0.45
C LEU A 42 13.13 -6.46 0.04
N ALA A 43 13.17 -6.99 -1.18
CA ALA A 43 14.40 -7.53 -1.75
C ALA A 43 15.41 -6.42 -2.10
N ASN A 44 14.94 -5.18 -2.29
CA ASN A 44 15.80 -4.01 -2.49
C ASN A 44 16.23 -3.42 -1.13
N PRO A 45 17.54 -3.29 -0.87
CA PRO A 45 18.04 -2.78 0.41
C PRO A 45 17.63 -1.32 0.68
N GLU A 46 17.35 -0.54 -0.36
CA GLU A 46 16.89 0.86 -0.25
C GLU A 46 15.45 0.98 0.27
N LEU A 47 14.60 -0.01 -0.02
CA LEU A 47 13.18 -0.04 0.38
C LEU A 47 12.98 -0.84 1.68
N SER A 48 13.92 -0.68 2.61
CA SER A 48 13.90 -1.33 3.93
C SER A 48 12.85 -0.72 4.87
N LEU A 49 12.39 -1.52 5.84
CA LEU A 49 11.48 -1.07 6.91
C LEU A 49 12.03 0.14 7.70
N ASP A 50 13.34 0.21 7.90
CA ASP A 50 13.99 1.36 8.55
C ASP A 50 13.96 2.63 7.69
N GLY A 51 14.08 2.48 6.37
CA GLY A 51 13.95 3.57 5.40
C GLY A 51 12.53 4.14 5.40
N CYS A 52 11.52 3.27 5.37
CA CYS A 52 10.13 3.67 5.50
C CYS A 52 9.84 4.37 6.83
N TRP A 53 10.38 3.85 7.95
CA TRP A 53 10.27 4.54 9.25
C TRP A 53 10.91 5.94 9.25
N LYS A 54 12.08 6.10 8.62
CA LYS A 54 12.72 7.41 8.46
C LYS A 54 11.88 8.37 7.63
N ALA A 55 11.29 7.91 6.53
CA ALA A 55 10.39 8.70 5.70
C ALA A 55 9.16 9.15 6.50
N LEU A 56 8.55 8.23 7.25
CA LEU A 56 7.43 8.52 8.14
C LEU A 56 7.80 9.54 9.23
N LYS A 57 8.96 9.39 9.86
CA LYS A 57 9.47 10.34 10.87
C LYS A 57 9.71 11.73 10.26
N ALA A 58 10.24 11.79 9.04
CA ALA A 58 10.45 13.06 8.34
C ALA A 58 9.13 13.73 7.97
N HIS A 59 8.13 12.96 7.54
CA HIS A 59 6.77 13.45 7.29
C HIS A 59 6.14 13.98 8.59
N ALA A 60 6.13 13.17 9.65
CA ALA A 60 5.62 13.58 10.96
C ALA A 60 6.31 14.84 11.51
N LYS A 61 7.62 15.01 11.29
CA LYS A 61 8.36 16.21 11.68
C LYS A 61 7.90 17.47 10.93
N LYS A 62 7.54 17.34 9.65
CA LYS A 62 7.04 18.46 8.84
C LYS A 62 5.59 18.80 9.17
N HIS A 63 4.82 17.80 9.59
CA HIS A 63 3.39 17.91 9.87
C HIS A 63 3.08 17.82 11.37
N GLN A 64 3.98 18.30 12.25
CA GLN A 64 3.80 18.24 13.72
C GLN A 64 2.56 19.04 14.16
N SER A 65 1.40 18.39 14.09
CA SER A 65 0.28 18.64 14.98
C SER A 65 0.36 17.61 16.09
N ASP A 66 0.23 18.09 17.32
CA ASP A 66 0.33 17.38 18.58
C ASP A 66 -0.30 15.96 18.50
N GLY A 67 0.50 14.90 18.55
CA GLY A 67 -0.01 13.53 18.67
C GLY A 67 -0.13 12.65 17.41
N PHE A 68 0.59 12.94 16.32
CA PHE A 68 0.62 12.12 15.07
C PHE A 68 0.82 10.59 15.27
N TRP A 69 1.32 10.17 16.43
CA TRP A 69 1.53 8.77 16.79
C TRP A 69 0.86 8.34 18.12
N GLY A 70 -0.07 9.14 18.63
CA GLY A 70 -0.79 8.86 19.88
C GLY A 70 -1.89 7.81 19.74
N CYS A 71 -2.41 7.62 18.53
CA CYS A 71 -3.44 6.62 18.25
C CYS A 71 -2.91 5.64 17.21
N ALA A 72 -2.10 4.67 17.66
CA ALA A 72 -1.82 3.47 16.90
C ALA A 72 -3.12 2.64 16.80
N VAL A 73 -4.07 3.11 16.00
CA VAL A 73 -5.15 2.26 15.51
C VAL A 73 -4.46 1.31 14.55
N PHE A 74 -4.12 0.13 15.06
CA PHE A 74 -3.57 -0.96 14.27
C PHE A 74 -4.65 -1.40 13.27
N GLY A 75 -4.57 -0.87 12.06
CA GLY A 75 -5.44 -1.21 10.95
C GLY A 75 -4.87 -0.67 9.64
N ALA A 76 -5.12 -1.36 8.53
CA ALA A 76 -4.83 -0.88 7.18
C ALA A 76 -5.88 0.16 6.74
N ASP A 77 -6.21 1.10 7.63
CA ASP A 77 -7.22 2.10 7.40
C ASP A 77 -6.67 3.17 6.46
N PRO A 78 -7.24 3.34 5.25
CA PRO A 78 -6.71 4.24 4.25
C PRO A 78 -6.80 5.72 4.66
N GLU A 79 -7.62 6.06 5.67
CA GLU A 79 -7.75 7.43 6.15
C GLU A 79 -6.58 7.84 7.07
N ASN A 80 -5.91 6.86 7.68
CA ASN A 80 -4.78 7.08 8.58
C ASN A 80 -3.56 7.64 7.81
N GLU A 81 -3.05 8.79 8.25
CA GLU A 81 -1.89 9.44 7.63
C GLU A 81 -0.64 8.54 7.61
N VAL A 82 -0.47 7.68 8.62
CA VAL A 82 0.63 6.71 8.65
C VAL A 82 0.51 5.70 7.51
N VAL A 83 -0.70 5.21 7.24
CA VAL A 83 -0.97 4.27 6.14
C VAL A 83 -0.70 4.96 4.81
N LYS A 84 -1.15 6.21 4.62
CA LYS A 84 -0.90 6.98 3.39
C LYS A 84 0.59 7.13 3.08
N VAL A 85 1.41 7.49 4.07
CA VAL A 85 2.85 7.64 3.88
C VAL A 85 3.52 6.31 3.55
N VAL A 86 3.08 5.22 4.18
CA VAL A 86 3.59 3.86 3.89
C VAL A 86 3.22 3.44 2.46
N LEU A 87 1.96 3.65 2.05
CA LEU A 87 1.50 3.38 0.70
C LEU A 87 2.28 4.19 -0.35
N GLU A 88 2.51 5.48 -0.09
CA GLU A 88 3.28 6.34 -0.99
C GLU A 88 4.75 5.90 -1.11
N TYR A 89 5.35 5.45 0.00
CA TYR A 89 6.72 4.96 0.03
C TYR A 89 6.92 3.71 -0.85
N TYR A 90 6.02 2.74 -0.72
CA TYR A 90 6.03 1.50 -1.52
C TYR A 90 5.24 1.62 -2.83
N LYS A 91 4.78 2.83 -3.20
CA LYS A 91 3.98 3.06 -4.42
C LYS A 91 2.76 2.13 -4.54
N ILE A 92 2.15 1.77 -3.41
CA ILE A 92 0.97 0.92 -3.35
C ILE A 92 -0.27 1.82 -3.51
N PRO A 93 -1.14 1.58 -4.50
CA PRO A 93 -2.40 2.30 -4.63
C PRO A 93 -3.32 2.01 -3.44
N VAL A 94 -3.94 3.05 -2.88
CA VAL A 94 -4.91 2.92 -1.78
C VAL A 94 -6.12 2.05 -2.16
N GLU A 95 -6.45 2.01 -3.45
CA GLU A 95 -7.49 1.17 -4.06
C GLU A 95 -7.25 -0.33 -3.80
N TRP A 96 -6.02 -0.73 -3.49
CA TRP A 96 -5.71 -2.13 -3.22
C TRP A 96 -6.11 -2.56 -1.81
N LEU A 97 -6.34 -1.63 -0.88
CA LEU A 97 -6.70 -1.91 0.53
C LEU A 97 -8.21 -1.98 0.78
N GLY A 98 -9.02 -1.31 -0.05
CA GLY A 98 -10.47 -1.36 0.00
C GLY A 98 -10.98 -2.31 -1.07
N GLY A 99 -11.66 -3.39 -0.69
CA GLY A 99 -12.35 -4.27 -1.64
C GLY A 99 -13.34 -3.48 -2.47
N GLY A 100 -12.92 -3.08 -3.68
CA GLY A 100 -13.75 -2.36 -4.63
C GLY A 100 -13.01 -2.25 -5.95
N SER A 101 -13.46 -3.01 -6.95
CA SER A 101 -13.13 -2.77 -8.34
C SER A 101 -13.27 -1.28 -8.65
N THR A 102 -12.16 -0.62 -8.90
CA THR A 102 -12.09 0.44 -9.90
C THR A 102 -10.93 0.12 -10.82
N GLU A 103 -11.07 -0.99 -11.55
CA GLU A 103 -10.74 -0.90 -12.96
C GLU A 103 -11.67 0.16 -13.56
N THR A 104 -11.23 1.40 -13.56
CA THR A 104 -11.48 2.28 -14.69
C THR A 104 -10.12 2.86 -15.04
N ALA A 105 -9.35 1.98 -15.68
CA ALA A 105 -8.43 2.41 -16.70
C ALA A 105 -9.13 3.46 -17.56
N ALA A 106 -8.51 4.62 -17.71
CA ALA A 106 -8.87 5.59 -18.72
C ALA A 106 -8.88 4.89 -20.09
N GLN A 107 -10.06 4.48 -20.55
CA GLN A 107 -10.30 4.18 -21.96
C GLN A 107 -10.86 5.47 -22.60
N PRO A 108 -10.25 5.99 -23.67
CA PRO A 108 -10.81 7.11 -24.40
C PRO A 108 -12.15 6.66 -25.02
N SER A 109 -13.20 7.41 -24.75
CA SER A 109 -14.53 7.24 -25.33
C SER A 109 -14.46 7.24 -26.85
N ALA A 110 -14.60 6.08 -27.48
CA ALA A 110 -14.95 5.97 -28.89
C ALA A 110 -16.48 5.84 -29.01
N PRO A 111 -17.13 6.54 -29.97
CA PRO A 111 -18.58 6.54 -30.06
C PRO A 111 -19.08 5.18 -30.57
N ALA A 112 -20.12 4.67 -29.92
CA ALA A 112 -20.81 3.45 -30.28
C ALA A 112 -21.36 3.54 -31.72
N ALA A 113 -20.81 2.74 -32.63
CA ALA A 113 -21.46 2.45 -33.91
C ALA A 113 -22.67 1.53 -33.65
N PRO A 114 -23.82 1.78 -34.31
CA PRO A 114 -25.00 0.93 -34.14
C PRO A 114 -24.74 -0.45 -34.76
N LEU A 115 -25.01 -1.50 -34.00
CA LEU A 115 -24.98 -2.89 -34.46
C LEU A 115 -26.09 -3.10 -35.50
N ASP A 116 -25.71 -3.38 -36.74
CA ASP A 116 -26.65 -3.60 -37.85
C ASP A 116 -27.21 -5.04 -37.83
N LEU A 117 -28.51 -5.15 -37.57
CA LEU A 117 -29.25 -6.40 -37.37
C LEU A 117 -29.55 -7.19 -38.66
N MET A 118 -29.02 -6.78 -39.83
CA MET A 118 -29.22 -7.47 -41.12
C MET A 118 -28.08 -8.41 -41.53
N SER A 119 -27.06 -8.61 -40.67
CA SER A 119 -25.95 -9.55 -40.95
C SER A 119 -26.17 -10.98 -40.40
N LEU A 120 -27.39 -11.30 -39.94
CA LEU A 120 -27.72 -12.58 -39.31
C LEU A 120 -28.71 -13.44 -40.13
N LEU A 121 -28.82 -13.18 -41.44
CA LEU A 121 -29.56 -14.04 -42.36
C LEU A 121 -28.68 -15.20 -42.88
#